data_AF-A0A6S7K199-F1
#
_entry.id   AF-A0A6S7K199-F1
#
_cell.length_a   1.000
_cell.length_b   1.000
_cell.length_c   1.000
_cell.angle_alpha   90.00
_cell.angle_beta   90.00
_cell.angle_gamma   90.00
#
_symmetry.space_group_name_H-M   'P 1'
#
loop_
_entity.id
_entity.type
_entity.pdbx_description
1 polymer ?
#
loop_
_entity_poly.entity_id
_entity_poly.type
_entity_poly.pdbx_seq_one_letter_code
_entity_poly.pdbx_strand_id
1 'polypeptide(L)'
;QGISPCPKKIEAIKSLKPPANVSELRSYLGMITYCGRFIQDLATLTAPLRKLTKKDIKYEWKESQQRAFDTLQERLNEKPLYHTLTLQKTPSSL
;
A
#
# COMPACT_ATOMS: atom_id res chain seq x y z
N GLN A 1 5.58 -9.28 -22.10
CA GLN A 1 5.08 -7.89 -22.15
C GLN A 1 5.39 -7.20 -20.82
N GLY A 2 5.90 -5.98 -20.91
CA GLY A 2 6.60 -5.28 -19.83
C GLY A 2 5.70 -4.87 -18.67
N ILE A 3 6.02 -5.35 -17.48
CA ILE A 3 5.33 -5.03 -16.24
C ILE A 3 6.00 -3.80 -15.66
N SER A 4 5.48 -2.61 -15.98
CA SER A 4 5.83 -1.41 -15.21
C SER A 4 4.70 -0.39 -15.30
N PRO A 5 4.01 -0.16 -14.17
CA PRO A 5 3.96 1.19 -13.65
C PRO A 5 3.95 1.16 -12.11
N CYS A 6 5.11 1.03 -11.47
CA CYS A 6 5.18 1.10 -10.01
C CYS A 6 5.19 2.53 -9.43
N PRO A 7 5.83 3.57 -10.00
CA PRO A 7 5.98 4.84 -9.26
C PRO A 7 4.64 5.56 -9.04
N LYS A 8 3.90 5.83 -10.13
CA LYS A 8 2.63 6.57 -10.06
C LYS A 8 1.54 5.85 -9.25
N LYS A 9 1.55 4.51 -9.22
CA LYS A 9 0.63 3.72 -8.38
C LYS A 9 1.08 3.68 -6.93
N ILE A 10 2.38 3.62 -6.64
CA ILE A 10 2.90 3.70 -5.28
C ILE A 10 2.59 5.05 -4.64
N GLU A 11 2.70 6.15 -5.40
CA GLU A 11 2.29 7.48 -4.91
C GLU A 11 0.80 7.56 -4.58
N ALA A 12 -0.06 6.98 -5.43
CA ALA A 12 -1.48 6.87 -5.12
C ALA A 12 -1.70 6.07 -3.85
N ILE A 13 -0.98 4.95 -3.65
CA ILE A 13 -1.05 4.12 -2.44
C ILE A 13 -0.52 4.86 -1.20
N LYS A 14 0.50 5.71 -1.33
CA LYS A 14 1.02 6.57 -0.24
C LYS A 14 0.01 7.64 0.20
N SER A 15 -0.82 8.11 -0.72
CA SER A 15 -1.87 9.09 -0.42
C SER A 15 -3.22 8.45 -0.07
N LEU A 16 -3.32 7.12 -0.14
CA LEU A 16 -4.53 6.42 0.27
C LEU A 16 -4.71 6.51 1.78
N LYS A 17 -5.91 6.90 2.18
CA LYS A 17 -6.37 6.81 3.56
C LYS A 17 -6.53 5.34 3.96
N PRO A 18 -6.45 5.01 5.27
CA PRO A 18 -6.79 3.68 5.73
C PRO A 18 -8.21 3.32 5.23
N PRO A 19 -8.38 2.14 4.60
CA PRO A 19 -9.66 1.76 4.01
C PRO A 19 -10.73 1.70 5.10
N ALA A 20 -11.88 2.32 4.84
CA ALA A 20 -13.01 2.28 5.76
C ALA A 20 -13.88 1.03 5.54
N ASN A 21 -13.73 0.37 4.38
CA ASN A 21 -14.56 -0.74 3.97
C ASN A 21 -13.74 -1.92 3.42
N VAL A 22 -14.32 -3.12 3.49
CA VAL A 22 -13.76 -4.36 2.91
C VAL A 22 -13.46 -4.20 1.41
N SER A 23 -14.31 -3.47 0.69
CA SER A 23 -14.14 -3.24 -0.75
C SER A 23 -12.86 -2.45 -1.05
N GLU A 24 -12.64 -1.35 -0.31
CA GLU A 24 -11.42 -0.55 -0.42
C GLU A 24 -10.19 -1.34 -0.01
N LEU A 25 -10.30 -2.12 1.07
CA LEU A 25 -9.22 -2.97 1.54
C LEU A 25 -8.83 -4.05 0.52
N ARG A 26 -9.79 -4.66 -0.18
CA ARG A 26 -9.51 -5.61 -1.27
C ARG A 26 -8.79 -4.94 -2.44
N SER A 27 -9.24 -3.76 -2.85
CA SER A 27 -8.57 -2.98 -3.91
C SER A 27 -7.14 -2.62 -3.52
N TYR A 28 -6.93 -2.16 -2.28
CA TYR A 28 -5.61 -1.89 -1.72
C TYR A 28 -4.72 -3.14 -1.73
N LEU A 29 -5.20 -4.27 -1.21
CA LEU A 29 -4.45 -5.53 -1.20
C LEU A 29 -4.08 -6.00 -2.61
N GLY A 30 -4.97 -5.81 -3.60
CA GLY A 30 -4.67 -6.10 -5.00
C GLY A 30 -3.52 -5.24 -5.54
N MET A 31 -3.53 -3.93 -5.26
CA MET A 31 -2.45 -3.02 -5.65
C MET A 31 -1.14 -3.34 -4.93
N ILE A 32 -1.19 -3.62 -3.64
CA ILE A 32 -0.04 -4.02 -2.82
C ILE A 32 0.56 -5.33 -3.31
N THR A 33 -0.25 -6.31 -3.69
CA THR A 33 0.26 -7.59 -4.23
C THR A 33 0.96 -7.38 -5.57
N TYR A 34 0.48 -6.42 -6.37
CA TYR A 34 1.10 -6.06 -7.64
C TYR A 34 2.41 -5.28 -7.47
N CYS A 35 2.41 -4.21 -6.68
CA CYS A 35 3.58 -3.35 -6.45
C CYS A 35 4.60 -3.97 -5.46
N GLY A 36 4.10 -4.77 -4.53
CA GLY A 36 4.85 -5.35 -3.42
C GLY A 36 5.58 -6.65 -3.74
N ARG A 37 5.79 -6.98 -5.02
CA ARG A 37 6.70 -8.07 -5.43
C ARG A 37 8.11 -7.93 -4.85
N PHE A 38 8.48 -6.72 -4.41
CA PHE A 38 9.77 -6.39 -3.81
C PHE A 38 9.74 -6.30 -2.27
N ILE A 39 8.57 -6.47 -1.65
CA ILE A 39 8.37 -6.46 -0.20
C ILE A 39 8.49 -7.90 0.31
N GLN A 40 9.51 -8.15 1.11
CA GLN A 40 9.68 -9.42 1.79
C GLN A 40 8.57 -9.58 2.85
N ASP A 41 8.07 -10.80 3.03
CA ASP A 41 7.01 -11.11 4.00
C ASP A 41 5.67 -10.37 3.78
N LEU A 42 5.37 -9.97 2.54
CA LEU A 42 4.10 -9.33 2.18
C LEU A 42 2.88 -10.15 2.66
N ALA A 43 2.92 -11.46 2.52
CA ALA A 43 1.84 -12.35 2.95
C ALA A 43 1.59 -12.27 4.47
N THR A 44 2.68 -12.17 5.25
CA THR A 44 2.65 -12.04 6.71
C THR A 44 2.11 -10.68 7.12
N LEU A 45 2.59 -9.60 6.50
CA LEU A 45 2.13 -8.23 6.75
C LEU A 45 0.65 -8.04 6.36
N THR A 46 0.23 -8.63 5.24
CA THR A 46 -1.16 -8.55 4.77
C THR A 46 -2.09 -9.55 5.46
N ALA A 47 -1.59 -10.49 6.26
CA ALA A 47 -2.41 -11.49 6.96
C ALA A 47 -3.54 -10.87 7.82
N PRO A 48 -3.27 -9.88 8.71
CA PRO A 48 -4.33 -9.26 9.52
C PRO A 48 -5.34 -8.48 8.66
N LEU A 49 -4.90 -7.90 7.54
CA LEU A 49 -5.74 -7.20 6.59
C LEU A 49 -6.63 -8.16 5.77
N ARG A 50 -6.05 -9.26 5.28
CA ARG A 50 -6.78 -10.30 4.54
C ARG A 50 -7.85 -10.95 5.42
N LYS A 51 -7.61 -11.07 6.73
CA LYS A 51 -8.59 -11.58 7.69
C LYS A 51 -9.85 -10.68 7.74
N LEU A 52 -9.70 -9.36 7.65
CA LEU A 52 -10.83 -8.43 7.55
C LEU A 52 -11.63 -8.54 6.25
N THR A 53 -11.05 -9.12 5.20
CA THR A 53 -11.74 -9.30 3.91
C THR A 53 -12.56 -10.59 3.80
N LYS A 54 -12.51 -11.45 4.83
CA LYS A 54 -13.30 -12.70 4.88
C LYS A 54 -14.77 -12.38 5.18
N LYS A 55 -15.68 -13.07 4.48
CA LYS A 55 -17.14 -12.88 4.63
C LYS A 55 -17.66 -13.17 6.04
N ASP A 56 -16.96 -14.00 6.80
CA ASP A 56 -17.37 -14.46 8.13
C ASP A 56 -16.83 -13.56 9.27
N ILE A 57 -16.06 -12.52 8.94
CA ILE A 57 -15.39 -11.67 9.93
C ILE A 57 -16.01 -10.28 9.91
N LYS A 58 -16.38 -9.77 11.09
CA LYS A 58 -16.77 -8.37 11.26
C LYS A 58 -15.61 -7.47 10.89
N TYR A 59 -15.85 -6.50 10.01
CA TYR A 59 -14.85 -5.50 9.66
C TYR A 59 -14.57 -4.60 10.86
N GLU A 60 -13.46 -4.85 11.54
CA GLU A 60 -13.05 -4.12 12.73
C GLU A 60 -11.60 -3.68 12.56
N TRP A 61 -11.41 -2.40 12.28
CA TRP A 61 -10.10 -1.80 12.11
C TRP A 61 -9.48 -1.54 13.49
N LYS A 62 -8.54 -2.38 13.90
CA LYS A 62 -7.80 -2.22 15.15
C LYS A 62 -6.37 -1.78 14.89
N GLU A 63 -5.66 -1.56 15.99
CA GLU A 63 -4.24 -1.24 16.00
C GLU A 63 -3.39 -2.27 15.24
N SER A 64 -3.72 -3.57 15.29
CA SER A 64 -3.01 -4.60 14.52
C SER A 64 -3.10 -4.41 13.01
N GLN A 65 -4.26 -3.95 12.50
CA GLN A 65 -4.46 -3.65 11.09
C GLN A 65 -3.86 -2.32 10.69
N GLN A 66 -3.98 -1.31 11.56
CA GLN A 66 -3.31 -0.03 11.36
C GLN A 66 -1.79 -0.21 11.27
N ARG A 67 -1.20 -0.99 12.19
CA ARG A 67 0.24 -1.30 12.20
C ARG A 67 0.66 -2.05 10.93
N ALA A 68 -0.13 -3.03 10.50
CA ALA A 68 0.13 -3.73 9.24
C ALA A 68 0.08 -2.80 8.02
N PHE A 69 -0.90 -1.90 7.97
CA PHE A 69 -1.04 -0.90 6.92
C PHE A 69 0.14 0.09 6.91
N ASP A 70 0.53 0.58 8.08
CA ASP A 70 1.64 1.52 8.27
C ASP A 70 2.97 0.88 7.87
N THR A 71 3.26 -0.33 8.35
CA THR A 71 4.44 -1.08 7.91
C THR A 71 4.46 -1.31 6.41
N LEU A 72 3.31 -1.58 5.76
CA LEU A 72 3.25 -1.68 4.29
C LEU A 72 3.58 -0.34 3.61
N GLN A 73 3.06 0.77 4.12
CA GLN A 73 3.41 2.12 3.64
C GLN A 73 4.91 2.39 3.79
N GLU A 74 5.49 2.06 4.93
CA GLU A 74 6.92 2.17 5.19
C GLU A 74 7.73 1.31 4.23
N ARG A 75 7.39 0.03 4.03
CA ARG A 75 8.10 -0.85 3.08
C ARG A 75 8.00 -0.40 1.63
N LEU A 76 6.89 0.25 1.25
CA LEU A 76 6.76 0.91 -0.05
C LEU A 76 7.60 2.20 -0.14
N ASN A 77 7.96 2.81 0.99
CA ASN A 77 8.77 4.02 1.09
C ASN A 77 10.27 3.72 1.23
N GLU A 78 10.64 2.62 1.88
CA GLU A 78 12.03 2.24 2.20
C GLU A 78 12.89 1.88 0.98
N LYS A 79 12.30 1.58 -0.19
CA LYS A 79 13.09 1.38 -1.41
C LYS A 79 13.17 2.67 -2.24
N PRO A 80 14.39 3.09 -2.67
CA PRO A 80 14.55 4.15 -3.65
C PRO A 80 14.17 3.62 -5.05
N LEU A 81 12.91 3.29 -5.25
CA LEU A 81 12.34 3.04 -6.59
C LEU A 81 12.14 4.35 -7.37
N TYR A 82 12.44 5.51 -6.76
CA TYR A 82 12.09 6.83 -7.29
C TYR A 82 13.27 7.79 -7.51
N HIS A 83 14.54 7.39 -7.33
CA HIS A 83 15.65 8.35 -7.53
C HIS A 83 15.82 8.78 -9.01
N THR A 84 15.27 8.07 -9.99
CA THR A 84 15.54 8.37 -11.40
C THR A 84 14.43 9.10 -12.16
N LEU A 85 13.25 9.35 -11.59
CA LEU A 85 12.13 9.93 -12.36
C LEU A 85 11.21 10.81 -11.51
N THR A 86 11.68 11.99 -11.09
CA THR A 86 10.97 13.29 -11.24
C THR A 86 11.70 14.39 -10.47
N LEU A 87 12.76 14.95 -11.06
CA LEU A 87 13.06 16.37 -10.86
C LEU A 87 11.97 17.17 -11.58
N GLN A 88 10.81 17.36 -10.96
CA GLN A 88 9.95 18.54 -11.13
C GLN A 88 8.63 18.40 -10.34
N LYS A 89 8.62 18.90 -9.11
CA LYS A 89 7.65 19.94 -8.74
C LYS A 89 8.25 20.68 -7.55
N THR A 90 8.78 21.84 -7.88
CA THR A 90 9.22 22.92 -7.00
C THR A 90 8.23 23.18 -5.87
N PRO A 91 8.68 23.49 -4.65
CA PRO A 91 7.81 24.07 -3.64
C PRO A 91 7.32 25.43 -4.14
N SER A 92 6.02 25.54 -4.41
CA SER A 92 5.36 26.83 -4.56
C SER A 92 5.30 27.47 -3.18
N SER A 93 6.34 28.25 -2.85
CA SER A 93 6.29 29.25 -1.78
C SER A 93 6.68 30.58 -2.42
N LEU A 94 5.66 31.39 -2.71
CA LEU A 94 5.73 32.84 -2.78
C LEU A 94 4.70 33.35 -1.80
#